data_AF-A0A0T7AN09-F1
#
_entry.id   AF-A0A0T7AN09-F1
#
_cell.length_a   1.000
_cell.length_b   1.000
_cell.length_c   1.000
_cell.angle_alpha   90.00
_cell.angle_beta   90.00
_cell.angle_gamma   90.00
#
_symmetry.space_group_name_H-M   'P 1'
#
loop_
_entity.id
_entity.type
_entity.pdbx_description
1 polymer ?
#
loop_
_entity_poly.entity_id
_entity_poly.type
_entity_poly.pdbx_seq_one_letter_code
_entity_poly.pdbx_strand_id
1 'polypeptide(L)'
;MEIRTDIKKIIFQYADIEIGMEHEQREKYLRFQRNVEKIFGLKVGMDEYNKLCGVLALNHTCEQNLMMDNTFHVTEYQPSMSPRIYITLHLGCYEEIAYYLINKEGKICVPVTERVYMHEIEHYNANLGKRGIKPSQLVFVNIESNTGLRQMIRYAQAGYSLLCYIDGNSGIGGMTRSDSKLERIHFFNTTIHVRKGIEYIVRILNRKVVPIYTYIEDINYQLKIVLMPPIEKIPCHSLTASLWQSFLHVIWNYYWQWEAWLYVDEFIEQSAERESEQSRYMLNTDRYLPLIKSSICYYYDRKTNNLVKVGKRLFRLLSDLEQSSISSYSELIKYIPNETLVNDILTKKLIIRI
;
A
#
# COMPACT_ATOMS: atom_id res chain seq x y z
N MET A 1 -30.88 9.47 16.84
CA MET A 1 -30.79 10.19 15.56
C MET A 1 -29.59 9.62 14.84
N GLU A 2 -29.79 8.62 13.97
CA GLU A 2 -28.69 8.00 13.21
C GLU A 2 -28.14 9.03 12.23
N ILE A 3 -26.92 9.49 12.47
CA ILE A 3 -26.17 10.25 11.47
C ILE A 3 -25.85 9.26 10.36
N ARG A 4 -26.62 9.26 9.27
CA ARG A 4 -26.26 8.42 8.12
C ARG A 4 -25.06 9.09 7.46
N THR A 5 -23.88 8.53 7.66
CA THR A 5 -22.66 8.99 7.00
C THR A 5 -22.86 8.97 5.49
N ASP A 6 -22.72 10.14 4.86
CA ASP A 6 -22.73 10.26 3.41
C ASP A 6 -21.36 9.81 2.88
N ILE A 7 -21.23 8.50 2.62
CA ILE A 7 -20.02 7.86 2.10
C ILE A 7 -19.52 8.60 0.85
N LYS A 8 -20.43 8.99 -0.04
CA LYS A 8 -20.10 9.72 -1.26
C LYS A 8 -19.45 11.06 -0.92
N LYS A 9 -20.05 11.83 -0.01
CA LYS A 9 -19.47 13.11 0.43
C LYS A 9 -18.06 12.96 1.00
N ILE A 10 -17.80 11.92 1.79
CA ILE A 10 -16.46 11.67 2.37
C ILE A 10 -15.46 11.29 1.27
N ILE A 11 -15.84 10.42 0.33
CA ILE A 11 -14.94 10.00 -0.76
C ILE A 11 -14.54 11.19 -1.64
N PHE A 12 -15.49 12.09 -1.93
CA PHE A 12 -15.24 13.25 -2.79
C PHE A 12 -14.80 14.52 -2.06
N GLN A 13 -14.52 14.46 -0.75
CA GLN A 13 -14.10 15.66 0.00
C GLN A 13 -12.76 16.26 -0.51
N TYR A 14 -11.97 15.45 -1.23
CA TYR A 14 -10.69 15.85 -1.81
C TYR A 14 -10.78 16.19 -3.31
N ALA A 15 -11.95 16.14 -3.95
CA ALA A 15 -12.08 16.20 -5.41
C ALA A 15 -11.42 17.44 -6.03
N ASP A 16 -11.51 18.60 -5.36
CA ASP A 16 -11.00 19.88 -5.87
C ASP A 16 -9.60 20.24 -5.34
N ILE A 17 -8.88 19.30 -4.71
CA ILE A 17 -7.53 19.58 -4.20
C ILE A 17 -6.49 19.43 -5.30
N GLU A 18 -5.75 20.52 -5.53
CA GLU A 18 -4.57 20.53 -6.37
C GLU A 18 -3.30 20.15 -5.58
N ILE A 19 -2.60 19.10 -6.04
CA ILE A 19 -1.36 18.64 -5.41
C ILE A 19 -0.15 19.19 -6.19
N GLY A 20 0.19 20.44 -5.88
CA GLY A 20 1.40 21.12 -6.36
C GLY A 20 2.70 20.58 -5.73
N MET A 21 3.84 21.13 -6.16
CA MET A 21 5.17 20.64 -5.76
C MET A 21 5.44 20.72 -4.24
N GLU A 22 4.80 21.66 -3.54
CA GLU A 22 4.97 21.87 -2.09
C GLU A 22 3.90 21.18 -1.23
N HIS A 23 2.91 20.55 -1.87
CA HIS A 23 1.79 19.95 -1.17
C HIS A 23 2.24 18.70 -0.39
N GLU A 24 1.76 18.51 0.84
CA GLU A 24 2.17 17.40 1.71
C GLU A 24 1.90 16.00 1.10
N GLN A 25 0.84 15.88 0.30
CA GLN A 25 0.47 14.64 -0.39
C GLN A 25 1.27 14.39 -1.68
N ARG A 26 2.14 15.31 -2.12
CA ARG A 26 2.82 15.22 -3.42
C ARG A 26 3.63 13.94 -3.58
N GLU A 27 4.39 13.55 -2.57
CA GLU A 27 5.20 12.33 -2.60
C GLU A 27 4.32 11.08 -2.79
N LYS A 28 3.23 10.99 -2.02
CA LYS A 28 2.28 9.88 -2.10
C LYS A 28 1.54 9.84 -3.43
N TYR A 29 1.14 11.00 -3.96
CA TYR A 29 0.54 11.11 -5.29
C TYR A 29 1.46 10.59 -6.39
N LEU A 30 2.72 11.05 -6.42
CA LEU A 30 3.70 10.61 -7.41
C LEU A 30 3.97 9.10 -7.31
N ARG A 31 4.00 8.57 -6.09
CA ARG A 31 4.16 7.14 -5.82
C ARG A 31 2.96 6.33 -6.30
N PHE A 32 1.73 6.78 -6.00
CA PHE A 32 0.50 6.17 -6.49
C PHE A 32 0.50 6.10 -8.02
N GLN A 33 0.73 7.23 -8.71
CA GLN A 33 0.78 7.27 -10.16
C GLN A 33 1.79 6.29 -10.74
N ARG A 34 3.02 6.30 -10.19
CA ARG A 34 4.07 5.41 -10.67
C ARG A 34 3.72 3.95 -10.45
N ASN A 35 3.20 3.60 -9.28
CA ASN A 35 2.92 2.20 -8.94
C ASN A 35 1.78 1.64 -9.78
N VAL A 36 0.71 2.41 -9.99
CA VAL A 36 -0.39 2.02 -10.89
C VAL A 36 0.09 1.88 -12.32
N GLU A 37 0.87 2.84 -12.84
CA GLU A 37 1.42 2.76 -14.20
C GLU A 37 2.38 1.57 -14.37
N LYS A 38 3.24 1.31 -13.40
CA LYS A 38 4.20 0.20 -13.46
C LYS A 38 3.50 -1.15 -13.44
N ILE A 39 2.50 -1.31 -12.56
CA ILE A 39 1.85 -2.59 -12.31
C ILE A 39 0.77 -2.85 -13.35
N PHE A 40 -0.04 -1.85 -13.71
CA PHE A 40 -1.16 -2.01 -14.64
C PHE A 40 -0.92 -1.46 -16.04
N GLY A 41 0.06 -0.59 -16.24
CA GLY A 41 0.19 0.16 -17.49
C GLY A 41 -0.86 1.26 -17.65
N LEU A 42 -1.59 1.61 -16.58
CA LEU A 42 -2.62 2.66 -16.60
C LEU A 42 -2.01 4.00 -16.20
N LYS A 43 -2.30 5.04 -16.99
CA LYS A 43 -2.02 6.43 -16.61
C LYS A 43 -3.17 6.94 -15.76
N VAL A 44 -2.88 7.30 -14.51
CA VAL A 44 -3.86 7.83 -13.56
C VAL A 44 -3.51 9.25 -13.16
N GLY A 45 -4.54 10.05 -12.86
CA GLY A 45 -4.45 11.47 -12.57
C GLY A 45 -4.75 11.81 -11.12
N MET A 46 -5.05 13.08 -10.90
CA MET A 46 -5.40 13.61 -9.58
C MET A 46 -6.73 13.03 -9.09
N ASP A 47 -7.71 12.89 -9.98
CA ASP A 47 -9.06 12.43 -9.65
C ASP A 47 -9.05 11.03 -8.99
N GLU A 48 -8.27 10.09 -9.54
CA GLU A 48 -8.12 8.76 -8.96
C GLU A 48 -7.41 8.80 -7.59
N TYR A 49 -6.38 9.64 -7.45
CA TYR A 49 -5.67 9.78 -6.18
C TYR A 49 -6.52 10.45 -5.10
N ASN A 50 -7.33 11.45 -5.47
CA ASN A 50 -8.27 12.12 -4.56
C ASN A 50 -9.35 11.14 -4.07
N LYS A 51 -9.83 10.24 -4.94
CA LYS A 51 -10.71 9.13 -4.53
C LYS A 51 -10.04 8.18 -3.55
N LEU A 52 -8.78 7.79 -3.78
CA LEU A 52 -8.00 6.99 -2.83
C LEU A 52 -7.92 7.69 -1.47
N CYS A 53 -7.56 8.98 -1.44
CA CYS A 53 -7.53 9.77 -0.19
C CYS A 53 -8.89 9.78 0.52
N GLY A 54 -9.98 9.91 -0.25
CA GLY A 54 -11.33 9.84 0.26
C GLY A 54 -11.68 8.50 0.91
N VAL A 55 -11.27 7.38 0.32
CA VAL A 55 -11.47 6.04 0.88
C VAL A 55 -10.66 5.83 2.14
N LEU A 56 -9.40 6.29 2.19
CA LEU A 56 -8.58 6.22 3.39
C LEU A 56 -9.19 7.03 4.54
N ALA A 57 -9.69 8.23 4.23
CA ALA A 57 -10.42 9.04 5.21
C ALA A 57 -11.71 8.36 5.67
N LEU A 58 -12.43 7.67 4.78
CA LEU A 58 -13.62 6.90 5.12
C LEU A 58 -13.27 5.72 6.04
N ASN A 59 -12.22 4.95 5.74
CA ASN A 59 -11.76 3.85 6.58
C ASN A 59 -11.50 4.31 8.02
N HIS A 60 -10.78 5.43 8.18
CA HIS A 60 -10.53 6.03 9.50
C HIS A 60 -11.80 6.61 10.16
N THR A 61 -12.70 7.20 9.37
CA THR A 61 -13.98 7.70 9.87
C THR A 61 -14.84 6.56 10.42
N CYS A 62 -14.89 5.43 9.70
CA CYS A 62 -15.57 4.23 10.13
C CYS A 62 -14.99 3.79 11.47
N GLU A 63 -13.66 3.59 11.57
CA GLU A 63 -12.96 3.22 12.80
C GLU A 63 -13.38 4.09 14.00
N GLN A 64 -13.33 5.42 13.86
CA GLN A 64 -13.52 6.37 14.96
C GLN A 64 -14.96 6.61 15.38
N ASN A 65 -15.91 6.61 14.44
CA ASN A 65 -17.27 7.11 14.69
C ASN A 65 -18.30 6.02 15.01
N LEU A 66 -17.88 4.76 15.19
CA LEU A 66 -18.78 3.62 15.47
C LEU A 66 -19.88 3.47 14.41
N MET A 67 -19.62 3.98 13.20
CA MET A 67 -20.56 4.02 12.11
C MET A 67 -20.38 2.78 11.27
N MET A 68 -21.34 1.84 11.40
CA MET A 68 -21.94 1.03 10.33
C MET A 68 -22.69 -0.18 10.92
N ASP A 69 -23.38 -0.01 12.06
CA ASP A 69 -24.34 -1.03 12.47
C ASP A 69 -25.54 -1.02 11.49
N ASN A 70 -25.69 -2.13 10.74
CA ASN A 70 -26.81 -2.51 9.87
C ASN A 70 -26.83 -2.09 8.39
N THR A 71 -25.82 -1.42 7.83
CA THR A 71 -25.81 -1.05 6.38
C THR A 71 -24.85 -1.87 5.52
N PHE A 72 -24.07 -2.77 6.10
CA PHE A 72 -23.22 -3.66 5.33
C PHE A 72 -24.06 -4.62 4.49
N HIS A 73 -23.76 -4.69 3.21
CA HIS A 73 -24.17 -5.83 2.41
C HIS A 73 -23.04 -6.83 2.45
N VAL A 74 -23.29 -7.94 3.14
CA VAL A 74 -22.31 -9.01 3.27
C VAL A 74 -22.66 -10.09 2.26
N THR A 75 -21.73 -10.35 1.34
CA THR A 75 -21.80 -11.52 0.48
C THR A 75 -21.07 -12.65 1.18
N GLU A 76 -21.83 -13.52 1.84
CA GLU A 76 -21.29 -14.63 2.62
C GLU A 76 -21.31 -15.93 1.81
N TYR A 77 -20.14 -16.54 1.62
CA TYR A 77 -20.07 -18.01 1.66
C TYR A 77 -20.57 -18.46 3.04
N GLN A 78 -21.28 -19.59 3.15
CA GLN A 78 -21.75 -20.15 4.43
C GLN A 78 -20.78 -21.25 4.93
N PRO A 79 -19.76 -20.90 5.71
CA PRO A 79 -18.74 -21.86 6.13
C PRO A 79 -19.12 -22.59 7.41
N SER A 80 -18.94 -23.91 7.42
CA SER A 80 -19.40 -24.82 8.48
C SER A 80 -18.49 -24.97 9.71
N MET A 81 -17.29 -24.36 9.75
CA MET A 81 -16.35 -24.53 10.88
C MET A 81 -15.57 -23.26 11.24
N SER A 82 -15.50 -22.93 12.53
CA SER A 82 -14.68 -21.87 13.16
C SER A 82 -13.79 -22.53 14.25
N PRO A 83 -12.59 -22.02 14.60
CA PRO A 83 -11.91 -20.79 14.13
C PRO A 83 -11.11 -20.96 12.82
N ARG A 84 -10.79 -19.83 12.16
CA ARG A 84 -10.16 -19.78 10.82
C ARG A 84 -8.93 -18.88 10.74
N ILE A 85 -8.30 -18.90 9.58
CA ILE A 85 -7.31 -17.90 9.16
C ILE A 85 -7.94 -17.07 8.05
N TYR A 86 -8.25 -15.81 8.34
CA TYR A 86 -8.74 -14.83 7.39
C TYR A 86 -7.57 -14.09 6.76
N ILE A 87 -7.56 -13.98 5.43
CA ILE A 87 -6.56 -13.22 4.69
C ILE A 87 -7.25 -12.08 3.98
N THR A 88 -6.68 -10.88 4.08
CA THR A 88 -7.26 -9.68 3.50
C THR A 88 -6.21 -8.74 2.90
N LEU A 89 -6.69 -7.63 2.36
CA LEU A 89 -5.94 -6.52 1.80
C LEU A 89 -6.30 -5.23 2.56
N HIS A 90 -5.43 -4.23 2.49
CA HIS A 90 -5.77 -2.85 2.85
C HIS A 90 -6.61 -2.22 1.72
N LEU A 91 -7.82 -2.74 1.54
CA LEU A 91 -8.75 -2.36 0.46
C LEU A 91 -10.08 -1.90 1.04
N GLY A 92 -10.55 -0.73 0.60
CA GLY A 92 -11.81 -0.15 1.06
C GLY A 92 -11.76 0.26 2.52
N CYS A 93 -12.80 -0.08 3.29
CA CYS A 93 -12.84 0.11 4.75
C CYS A 93 -12.41 -1.17 5.47
N TYR A 94 -11.16 -1.57 5.26
CA TYR A 94 -10.62 -2.86 5.70
C TYR A 94 -10.60 -3.03 7.23
N GLU A 95 -10.65 -1.96 8.00
CA GLU A 95 -10.72 -2.04 9.47
C GLU A 95 -12.07 -2.58 9.96
N GLU A 96 -13.13 -2.39 9.17
CA GLU A 96 -14.46 -2.97 9.44
C GLU A 96 -14.48 -4.50 9.39
N ILE A 97 -13.48 -5.13 8.75
CA ILE A 97 -13.35 -6.58 8.73
C ILE A 97 -13.16 -7.13 10.14
N ALA A 98 -12.30 -6.50 10.96
CA ALA A 98 -12.05 -6.99 12.31
C ALA A 98 -13.34 -6.95 13.14
N TYR A 99 -14.11 -5.87 13.03
CA TYR A 99 -15.39 -5.69 13.70
C TYR A 99 -16.44 -6.72 13.26
N TYR A 100 -16.63 -6.88 11.95
CA TYR A 100 -17.51 -7.90 11.40
C TYR A 100 -17.13 -9.31 11.89
N LEU A 101 -15.84 -9.63 11.88
CA LEU A 101 -15.35 -10.95 12.30
C LEU A 101 -15.48 -11.17 13.81
N ILE A 102 -15.30 -10.16 14.66
CA ILE A 102 -15.53 -10.28 16.12
C ILE A 102 -16.98 -10.65 16.41
N ASN A 103 -17.94 -10.05 15.70
CA ASN A 103 -19.36 -10.37 15.87
C ASN A 103 -19.71 -11.80 15.43
N LYS A 104 -18.96 -12.36 14.47
CA LYS A 104 -19.17 -13.73 13.95
C LYS A 104 -18.38 -14.81 14.69
N GLU A 105 -17.15 -14.52 15.08
CA GLU A 105 -16.18 -15.49 15.62
C GLU A 105 -15.91 -15.31 17.13
N GLY A 106 -16.33 -14.18 17.70
CA GLY A 106 -16.14 -13.83 19.10
C GLY A 106 -14.73 -13.36 19.48
N LYS A 107 -13.68 -13.94 18.87
CA LYS A 107 -12.26 -13.66 19.19
C LYS A 107 -11.36 -13.64 17.97
N ILE A 108 -10.69 -12.51 17.73
CA ILE A 108 -9.78 -12.26 16.60
C ILE A 108 -8.38 -11.87 17.10
N CYS A 109 -7.36 -12.41 16.45
CA CYS A 109 -5.96 -12.04 16.64
C CYS A 109 -5.41 -11.47 15.33
N VAL A 110 -4.85 -10.26 15.39
CA VAL A 110 -4.29 -9.53 14.24
C VAL A 110 -2.78 -9.38 14.43
N PRO A 111 -1.93 -10.00 13.60
CA PRO A 111 -0.52 -9.69 13.57
C PRO A 111 -0.30 -8.31 12.95
N VAL A 112 0.46 -7.45 13.62
CA VAL A 112 0.77 -6.07 13.20
C VAL A 112 2.27 -5.79 13.30
N THR A 113 2.73 -4.74 12.61
CA THR A 113 4.13 -4.28 12.69
C THR A 113 4.46 -3.69 14.04
N GLU A 114 5.75 -3.54 14.36
CA GLU A 114 6.20 -2.84 15.57
C GLU A 114 5.60 -1.43 15.65
N ARG A 115 5.61 -0.70 14.52
CA ARG A 115 5.07 0.66 14.45
C ARG A 115 3.60 0.71 14.87
N VAL A 116 2.76 -0.16 14.30
CA VAL A 116 1.33 -0.21 14.65
C VAL A 116 1.16 -0.65 16.09
N TYR A 117 1.96 -1.63 16.54
CA TYR A 117 1.91 -2.11 17.92
C TYR A 117 2.20 -1.02 18.95
N MET A 118 3.22 -0.20 18.70
CA MET A 118 3.67 0.82 19.63
C MET A 118 2.86 2.11 19.60
N HIS A 119 2.30 2.49 18.44
CA HIS A 119 1.69 3.81 18.25
C HIS A 119 0.18 3.80 18.08
N GLU A 120 -0.40 2.72 17.59
CA GLU A 120 -1.82 2.70 17.19
C GLU A 120 -2.69 1.87 18.14
N ILE A 121 -2.13 0.90 18.88
CA ILE A 121 -2.92 -0.02 19.73
C ILE A 121 -3.73 0.72 20.80
N GLU A 122 -3.18 1.76 21.42
CA GLU A 122 -3.92 2.52 22.43
C GLU A 122 -5.14 3.22 21.82
N HIS A 123 -4.98 3.80 20.63
CA HIS A 123 -6.08 4.40 19.88
C HIS A 123 -7.14 3.35 19.50
N TYR A 124 -6.70 2.22 18.94
CA TYR A 124 -7.57 1.10 18.60
C TYR A 124 -8.36 0.63 19.82
N ASN A 125 -7.70 0.35 20.95
CA ASN A 125 -8.37 -0.12 22.17
C ASN A 125 -9.41 0.87 22.70
N ALA A 126 -9.14 2.18 22.61
CA ALA A 126 -10.11 3.21 22.97
C ALA A 126 -11.34 3.18 22.04
N ASN A 127 -11.14 2.99 20.73
CA ASN A 127 -12.23 2.87 19.76
C ASN A 127 -13.03 1.57 19.89
N LEU A 128 -12.37 0.45 20.21
CA LEU A 128 -13.05 -0.83 20.53
C LEU A 128 -14.01 -0.71 21.70
N GLY A 129 -13.58 -0.03 22.78
CA GLY A 129 -14.40 0.17 23.98
C GLY A 129 -15.69 0.92 23.68
N LYS A 130 -15.65 1.92 22.79
CA LYS A 130 -16.83 2.65 22.33
C LYS A 130 -17.83 1.75 21.57
N ARG A 131 -17.34 0.74 20.84
CA ARG A 131 -18.14 -0.28 20.12
C ARG A 131 -18.61 -1.43 21.03
N GLY A 132 -18.37 -1.37 22.34
CA GLY A 132 -18.73 -2.44 23.28
C GLY A 132 -17.89 -3.71 23.14
N ILE A 133 -16.77 -3.64 22.40
CA ILE A 133 -15.87 -4.77 22.18
C ILE A 133 -14.86 -4.83 23.32
N LYS A 134 -14.76 -6.00 23.96
CA LYS A 134 -13.80 -6.20 25.03
C LYS A 134 -12.39 -6.35 24.45
N PRO A 135 -11.34 -5.80 25.10
CA PRO A 135 -9.94 -6.01 24.67
C PRO A 135 -9.53 -7.48 24.54
N SER A 136 -10.23 -8.40 25.22
CA SER A 136 -10.00 -9.85 25.06
C SER A 136 -10.52 -10.43 23.74
N GLN A 137 -11.39 -9.72 23.02
CA GLN A 137 -12.01 -10.17 21.76
C GLN A 137 -11.20 -9.77 20.53
N LEU A 138 -10.40 -8.71 20.60
CA LEU A 138 -9.46 -8.33 19.56
C LEU A 138 -8.08 -8.14 20.17
N VAL A 139 -7.14 -9.02 19.82
CA VAL A 139 -5.75 -8.90 20.28
C VAL A 139 -4.83 -8.61 19.12
N PHE A 140 -3.88 -7.70 19.35
CA PHE A 140 -2.82 -7.39 18.40
C PHE A 140 -1.52 -8.06 18.84
N VAL A 141 -0.81 -8.64 17.88
CA VAL A 141 0.50 -9.27 18.12
C VAL A 141 1.53 -8.59 17.26
N ASN A 142 2.59 -8.06 17.87
CA ASN A 142 3.76 -7.58 17.15
C ASN A 142 4.49 -8.77 16.48
N ILE A 143 4.33 -8.89 15.17
CA ILE A 143 4.89 -10.01 14.39
C ILE A 143 6.38 -9.82 14.06
N GLU A 144 6.94 -8.64 14.34
CA GLU A 144 8.36 -8.32 14.15
C GLU A 144 9.19 -8.66 15.39
N SER A 145 8.55 -8.83 16.55
CA SER A 145 9.19 -9.30 17.77
C SER A 145 9.68 -10.75 17.67
N ASN A 146 10.76 -11.08 18.40
CA ASN A 146 11.32 -12.44 18.47
C ASN A 146 10.33 -13.50 18.97
N THR A 147 9.27 -13.08 19.66
CA THR A 147 8.21 -13.96 20.19
C THR A 147 6.89 -13.85 19.44
N GLY A 148 6.76 -12.96 18.46
CA GLY A 148 5.49 -12.61 17.80
C GLY A 148 4.80 -13.82 17.18
N LEU A 149 5.53 -14.60 16.38
CA LEU A 149 5.00 -15.82 15.78
C LEU A 149 4.50 -16.83 16.83
N ARG A 150 5.24 -16.99 17.94
CA ARG A 150 4.84 -17.87 19.06
C ARG A 150 3.60 -17.34 19.78
N GLN A 151 3.50 -16.03 19.99
CA GLN A 151 2.32 -15.39 20.59
C GLN A 151 1.08 -15.61 19.73
N MET A 152 1.17 -15.35 18.43
CA MET A 152 0.05 -15.55 17.50
C MET A 152 -0.41 -17.01 17.45
N ILE A 153 0.51 -17.98 17.43
CA ILE A 153 0.16 -19.41 17.50
C ILE A 153 -0.55 -19.75 18.81
N ARG A 154 -0.09 -19.21 19.96
CA ARG A 154 -0.76 -19.41 21.25
C ARG A 154 -2.19 -18.87 21.26
N TYR A 155 -2.42 -17.67 20.71
CA TYR A 155 -3.77 -17.14 20.58
C TYR A 155 -4.64 -17.99 19.67
N ALA A 156 -4.11 -18.43 18.52
CA ALA A 156 -4.83 -19.35 17.65
C ALA A 156 -5.25 -20.62 18.42
N GLN A 157 -4.32 -21.27 19.14
CA GLN A 157 -4.60 -22.46 19.96
C GLN A 157 -5.61 -22.18 21.08
N ALA A 158 -5.66 -20.96 21.62
CA ALA A 158 -6.66 -20.52 22.60
C ALA A 158 -8.05 -20.19 21.99
N GLY A 159 -8.26 -20.51 20.71
CA GLY A 159 -9.54 -20.37 20.02
C GLY A 159 -9.74 -19.07 19.25
N TYR A 160 -8.70 -18.24 19.09
CA TYR A 160 -8.80 -17.03 18.27
C TYR A 160 -8.74 -17.39 16.78
N SER A 161 -9.59 -16.75 15.98
CA SER A 161 -9.40 -16.67 14.53
C SER A 161 -8.29 -15.65 14.22
N LEU A 162 -7.51 -15.90 13.17
CA LEU A 162 -6.46 -14.99 12.73
C LEU A 162 -6.98 -14.09 11.60
N LEU A 163 -6.63 -12.80 11.59
CA LEU A 163 -6.86 -11.90 10.47
C LEU A 163 -5.52 -11.32 10.03
N CYS A 164 -5.05 -11.68 8.84
CA CYS A 164 -3.74 -11.29 8.31
C CYS A 164 -3.87 -10.50 7.00
N TYR A 165 -3.10 -9.43 6.87
CA TYR A 165 -3.02 -8.61 5.65
C TYR A 165 -1.89 -9.13 4.75
N ILE A 166 -2.22 -9.68 3.57
CA ILE A 166 -1.23 -10.31 2.69
C ILE A 166 -0.41 -9.29 1.87
N ASP A 167 -0.97 -8.11 1.67
CA ASP A 167 -0.32 -6.97 1.03
C ASP A 167 0.58 -6.19 2.01
N GLY A 168 0.66 -6.61 3.27
CA GLY A 168 1.76 -6.24 4.16
C GLY A 168 2.94 -7.19 3.96
N ASN A 169 4.11 -6.67 3.58
CA ASN A 169 5.34 -7.49 3.45
C ASN A 169 6.29 -7.36 4.66
N SER A 170 5.73 -7.08 5.83
CA SER A 170 6.45 -6.92 7.10
C SER A 170 6.50 -8.21 7.93
N GLY A 171 7.28 -8.22 9.01
CA GLY A 171 7.59 -9.39 9.83
C GLY A 171 9.07 -9.46 10.16
N ILE A 172 9.50 -10.42 11.02
CA ILE A 172 10.90 -10.54 11.49
C ILE A 172 11.89 -10.19 10.37
N GLY A 173 12.70 -9.14 10.53
CA GLY A 173 13.63 -8.64 9.51
C GLY A 173 13.13 -7.49 8.61
N GLY A 174 11.95 -6.92 8.87
CA GLY A 174 11.45 -5.69 8.23
C GLY A 174 11.06 -5.82 6.75
N MET A 175 10.60 -4.74 6.13
CA MET A 175 10.08 -4.76 4.74
C MET A 175 11.20 -4.90 3.67
N THR A 176 12.47 -4.67 4.02
CA THR A 176 13.62 -4.68 3.09
C THR A 176 14.30 -6.05 2.94
N ARG A 177 13.63 -7.14 3.30
CA ARG A 177 14.22 -8.49 3.21
C ARG A 177 14.38 -8.94 1.76
N SER A 178 15.39 -9.77 1.48
CA SER A 178 15.66 -10.34 0.16
C SER A 178 16.10 -11.82 0.20
N ASP A 179 15.63 -12.60 1.18
CA ASP A 179 16.07 -13.99 1.40
C ASP A 179 15.03 -15.05 0.94
N SER A 180 15.34 -16.33 1.15
CA SER A 180 14.53 -17.48 0.71
C SER A 180 13.13 -17.57 1.33
N LYS A 181 12.82 -16.74 2.33
CA LYS A 181 11.50 -16.63 2.96
C LYS A 181 10.51 -15.83 2.10
N LEU A 182 11.00 -15.24 1.01
CA LEU A 182 10.19 -14.59 0.01
C LEU A 182 9.89 -15.55 -1.16
N GLU A 183 8.72 -15.35 -1.74
CA GLU A 183 8.28 -15.98 -2.97
C GLU A 183 8.09 -14.93 -4.04
N ARG A 184 8.41 -15.30 -5.28
CA ARG A 184 8.18 -14.45 -6.45
C ARG A 184 6.77 -14.73 -6.96
N ILE A 185 5.95 -13.70 -7.00
CA ILE A 185 4.58 -13.77 -7.52
C ILE A 185 4.48 -12.88 -8.75
N HIS A 186 3.98 -13.46 -9.84
CA HIS A 186 3.59 -12.67 -11.01
C HIS A 186 2.39 -11.80 -10.62
N PHE A 187 2.54 -10.48 -10.73
CA PHE A 187 1.57 -9.50 -10.29
C PHE A 187 1.38 -8.49 -11.41
N PHE A 188 0.40 -8.78 -12.28
CA PHE A 188 0.13 -8.00 -13.49
C PHE A 188 1.39 -7.82 -14.35
N ASN A 189 1.77 -6.59 -14.72
CA ASN A 189 2.92 -6.33 -15.58
C ASN A 189 4.27 -6.43 -14.84
N THR A 190 4.28 -6.94 -13.60
CA THR A 190 5.49 -7.02 -12.79
C THR A 190 5.59 -8.33 -12.01
N THR A 191 6.67 -8.46 -11.25
CA THR A 191 6.87 -9.51 -10.27
C THR A 191 7.10 -8.87 -8.90
N ILE A 192 6.39 -9.36 -7.89
CA ILE A 192 6.57 -8.93 -6.50
C ILE A 192 7.18 -10.05 -5.65
N HIS A 193 7.94 -9.68 -4.63
CA HIS A 193 8.49 -10.58 -3.63
C HIS A 193 7.66 -10.52 -2.36
N VAL A 194 6.99 -11.62 -2.01
CA VAL A 194 6.03 -11.67 -0.90
C VAL A 194 6.41 -12.76 0.11
N ARG A 195 6.04 -12.56 1.38
CA ARG A 195 6.37 -13.50 2.46
C ARG A 195 5.57 -14.80 2.39
N LYS A 196 6.26 -15.92 2.58
CA LYS A 196 5.68 -17.27 2.71
C LYS A 196 5.11 -17.59 4.10
N GLY A 197 5.08 -16.61 5.02
CA GLY A 197 4.77 -16.82 6.43
C GLY A 197 3.37 -17.41 6.66
N ILE A 198 2.39 -17.00 5.85
CA ILE A 198 1.01 -17.51 5.94
C ILE A 198 0.96 -19.03 5.70
N GLU A 199 1.65 -19.53 4.67
CA GLU A 199 1.66 -20.97 4.38
C GLU A 199 2.26 -21.79 5.54
N TYR A 200 3.29 -21.27 6.20
CA TYR A 200 3.86 -21.89 7.39
C TYR A 200 2.85 -21.95 8.55
N ILE A 201 2.13 -20.84 8.81
CA ILE A 201 1.12 -20.76 9.88
C ILE A 201 -0.03 -21.73 9.63
N VAL A 202 -0.49 -21.83 8.38
CA VAL A 202 -1.58 -22.72 7.96
C VAL A 202 -1.21 -24.17 8.19
N ARG A 203 0.03 -24.57 7.85
CA ARG A 203 0.52 -25.93 8.10
C ARG A 203 0.57 -26.28 9.59
N ILE A 204 0.94 -25.33 10.45
CA ILE A 204 1.00 -25.56 11.91
C ILE A 204 -0.40 -25.67 12.51
N LEU A 205 -1.30 -24.75 12.13
CA LEU A 205 -2.63 -24.66 12.74
C LEU A 205 -3.64 -25.64 12.14
N ASN A 206 -3.35 -26.18 10.94
CA ASN A 206 -4.23 -27.05 10.17
C ASN A 206 -5.65 -26.45 10.01
N ARG A 207 -5.71 -25.16 9.64
CA ARG A 207 -6.95 -24.39 9.49
C ARG A 207 -7.19 -23.99 8.05
N LYS A 208 -8.46 -23.92 7.67
CA LYS A 208 -8.88 -23.36 6.39
C LYS A 208 -8.53 -21.87 6.32
N VAL A 209 -8.09 -21.45 5.14
CA VAL A 209 -7.77 -20.06 4.83
C VAL A 209 -8.90 -19.45 4.03
N VAL A 210 -9.49 -18.37 4.54
CA VAL A 210 -10.65 -17.70 3.95
C VAL A 210 -10.24 -16.29 3.53
N PRO A 211 -10.20 -15.99 2.22
CA PRO A 211 -10.05 -14.62 1.78
C PRO A 211 -11.28 -13.79 2.15
N ILE A 212 -11.04 -12.59 2.64
CA ILE A 212 -12.07 -11.60 2.96
C ILE A 212 -11.59 -10.23 2.51
N TYR A 213 -12.48 -9.41 1.98
CA TYR A 213 -12.14 -8.03 1.58
C TYR A 213 -13.34 -7.12 1.70
N THR A 214 -13.07 -5.82 1.70
CA THR A 214 -14.11 -4.79 1.59
C THR A 214 -13.92 -3.95 0.35
N TYR A 215 -15.00 -3.35 -0.13
CA TYR A 215 -14.95 -2.31 -1.15
C TYR A 215 -16.19 -1.43 -1.03
N ILE A 216 -16.09 -0.21 -1.58
CA ILE A 216 -17.21 0.69 -1.80
C ILE A 216 -17.69 0.50 -3.24
N GLU A 217 -18.98 0.21 -3.42
CA GLU A 217 -19.60 0.08 -4.74
C GLU A 217 -19.75 1.45 -5.42
N ASP A 218 -19.41 1.55 -6.71
CA ASP A 218 -19.40 2.82 -7.46
C ASP A 218 -20.77 3.47 -7.64
N ILE A 219 -21.85 2.68 -7.69
CA ILE A 219 -23.19 3.17 -8.03
C ILE A 219 -23.85 3.80 -6.79
N ASN A 220 -23.96 3.02 -5.71
CA ASN A 220 -24.70 3.42 -4.53
C ASN A 220 -23.82 3.89 -3.38
N TYR A 221 -22.48 3.86 -3.56
CA TYR A 221 -21.51 4.18 -2.52
C TYR A 221 -21.74 3.36 -1.24
N GLN A 222 -22.07 2.09 -1.43
CA GLN A 222 -22.31 1.16 -0.33
C GLN A 222 -21.04 0.39 0.01
N LEU A 223 -20.75 0.30 1.30
CA LEU A 223 -19.70 -0.56 1.82
C LEU A 223 -20.15 -2.02 1.77
N LYS A 224 -19.35 -2.85 1.10
CA LYS A 224 -19.54 -4.28 0.93
C LYS A 224 -18.45 -5.04 1.67
N ILE A 225 -18.82 -6.13 2.32
CA ILE A 225 -17.87 -7.12 2.87
C ILE A 225 -18.09 -8.42 2.13
N VAL A 226 -17.02 -9.00 1.58
CA VAL A 226 -17.11 -10.24 0.80
C VAL A 226 -16.26 -11.32 1.46
N LEU A 227 -16.90 -12.43 1.81
CA LEU A 227 -16.24 -13.64 2.30
C LEU A 227 -16.15 -14.63 1.16
N MET A 228 -14.94 -14.86 0.67
CA MET A 228 -14.71 -15.82 -0.40
C MET A 228 -14.72 -17.25 0.14
N PRO A 229 -14.94 -18.26 -0.72
CA PRO A 229 -14.71 -19.65 -0.35
C PRO A 229 -13.27 -19.86 0.14
N PRO A 230 -13.03 -20.84 1.03
CA PRO A 230 -11.68 -21.18 1.44
C PRO A 230 -10.78 -21.49 0.24
N ILE A 231 -9.53 -21.04 0.28
CA ILE A 231 -8.56 -21.36 -0.76
C ILE A 231 -8.23 -22.85 -0.70
N GLU A 232 -8.56 -23.56 -1.77
CA GLU A 232 -8.04 -24.89 -2.04
C GLU A 232 -6.66 -24.75 -2.68
N LYS A 233 -5.69 -25.53 -2.21
CA LYS A 233 -4.35 -25.51 -2.79
C LYS A 233 -4.41 -26.02 -4.22
N ILE A 234 -4.13 -25.14 -5.19
CA ILE A 234 -4.02 -25.53 -6.59
C ILE A 234 -2.74 -26.38 -6.73
N PRO A 235 -2.82 -27.58 -7.35
CA PRO A 235 -1.62 -28.36 -7.64
C PRO A 235 -0.59 -27.51 -8.38
N CYS A 236 0.68 -27.59 -7.98
CA CYS A 236 1.82 -26.80 -8.50
C CYS A 236 1.94 -25.34 -8.03
N HIS A 237 0.98 -24.79 -7.27
CA HIS A 237 1.11 -23.47 -6.65
C HIS A 237 1.32 -23.54 -5.14
N SER A 238 2.07 -22.58 -4.58
CA SER A 238 2.07 -22.34 -3.14
C SER A 238 0.72 -21.79 -2.70
N LEU A 239 0.39 -21.91 -1.42
CA LEU A 239 -0.81 -21.29 -0.88
C LEU A 239 -0.77 -19.76 -1.03
N THR A 240 0.41 -19.18 -0.86
CA THR A 240 0.66 -17.74 -1.02
C THR A 240 0.33 -17.28 -2.44
N ALA A 241 0.76 -18.01 -3.46
CA ALA A 241 0.45 -17.71 -4.85
C ALA A 241 -1.05 -17.83 -5.15
N SER A 242 -1.71 -18.88 -4.64
CA SER A 242 -3.16 -19.03 -4.79
C SER A 242 -3.95 -17.88 -4.13
N LEU A 243 -3.50 -17.40 -2.96
CA LEU A 243 -4.10 -16.24 -2.29
C LEU A 243 -3.95 -14.97 -3.12
N TRP A 244 -2.74 -14.65 -3.59
CA TRP A 244 -2.54 -13.49 -4.46
C TRP A 244 -3.37 -13.58 -5.74
N GLN A 245 -3.41 -14.75 -6.38
CA GLN A 245 -4.23 -14.98 -7.57
C GLN A 245 -5.71 -14.68 -7.31
N SER A 246 -6.23 -15.06 -6.14
CA SER A 246 -7.64 -14.81 -5.78
C SER A 246 -7.97 -13.32 -5.65
N PHE A 247 -6.98 -12.49 -5.31
CA PHE A 247 -7.13 -11.06 -5.15
C PHE A 247 -6.87 -10.23 -6.40
N LEU A 248 -6.26 -10.78 -7.46
CA LEU A 248 -5.93 -10.00 -8.67
C LEU A 248 -7.16 -9.34 -9.28
N HIS A 249 -8.27 -10.07 -9.43
CA HIS A 249 -9.50 -9.50 -9.97
C HIS A 249 -10.09 -8.39 -9.07
N VAL A 250 -9.98 -8.57 -7.75
CA VAL A 250 -10.45 -7.59 -6.77
C VAL A 250 -9.64 -6.30 -6.86
N ILE A 251 -8.30 -6.41 -6.87
CA ILE A 251 -7.40 -5.26 -6.96
C ILE A 251 -7.59 -4.55 -8.30
N TRP A 252 -7.80 -5.28 -9.40
CA TRP A 252 -8.07 -4.68 -10.70
C TRP A 252 -9.36 -3.85 -10.72
N ASN A 253 -10.47 -4.42 -10.24
CA ASN A 253 -11.78 -3.76 -10.29
C ASN A 253 -11.89 -2.58 -9.33
N TYR A 254 -11.22 -2.65 -8.18
CA TYR A 254 -11.34 -1.65 -7.11
C TYR A 254 -10.01 -0.95 -6.82
N TYR A 255 -9.19 -0.79 -7.86
CA TYR A 255 -7.80 -0.36 -7.68
C TYR A 255 -7.66 0.96 -6.92
N TRP A 256 -8.52 1.93 -7.19
CA TRP A 256 -8.48 3.24 -6.52
C TRP A 256 -8.81 3.18 -5.02
N GLN A 257 -9.17 2.01 -4.48
CA GLN A 257 -9.46 1.77 -3.06
C GLN A 257 -8.35 1.01 -2.33
N TRP A 258 -7.28 0.60 -3.02
CA TRP A 258 -6.21 -0.21 -2.45
C TRP A 258 -5.09 0.68 -1.89
N GLU A 259 -4.89 0.68 -0.58
CA GLU A 259 -3.89 1.53 0.07
C GLU A 259 -2.46 1.18 -0.35
N ALA A 260 -2.20 -0.08 -0.72
CA ALA A 260 -0.85 -0.53 -1.00
C ALA A 260 -0.18 0.16 -2.18
N TRP A 261 -0.90 0.89 -3.03
CA TRP A 261 -0.26 1.77 -4.01
C TRP A 261 0.75 2.75 -3.39
N LEU A 262 0.61 3.05 -2.10
CA LEU A 262 1.50 3.93 -1.35
C LEU A 262 2.81 3.25 -0.90
N TYR A 263 2.95 1.93 -1.05
CA TYR A 263 4.15 1.19 -0.57
C TYR A 263 4.49 -0.11 -1.32
N VAL A 264 3.67 -0.55 -2.28
CA VAL A 264 3.84 -1.83 -3.02
C VAL A 264 5.16 -1.89 -3.79
N ASP A 265 5.75 -0.74 -4.11
CA ASP A 265 7.03 -0.66 -4.78
C ASP A 265 8.19 -1.27 -4.02
N GLU A 266 8.11 -1.36 -2.70
CA GLU A 266 9.08 -2.06 -1.87
C GLU A 266 9.13 -3.56 -2.20
N PHE A 267 8.08 -4.11 -2.84
CA PHE A 267 7.97 -5.53 -3.15
C PHE A 267 8.35 -5.82 -4.59
N ILE A 268 8.35 -4.80 -5.46
CA ILE A 268 8.54 -4.95 -6.89
C ILE A 268 10.00 -5.32 -7.19
N GLU A 269 10.18 -6.38 -7.99
CA GLU A 269 11.48 -6.72 -8.54
C GLU A 269 12.02 -5.61 -9.45
N GLN A 270 13.28 -5.22 -9.24
CA GLN A 270 13.95 -4.24 -10.09
C GLN A 270 14.44 -4.90 -11.37
N SER A 271 13.94 -4.44 -12.53
CA SER A 271 14.48 -4.82 -13.84
C SER A 271 15.53 -3.80 -14.31
N ALA A 272 16.57 -4.30 -14.97
CA ALA A 272 17.54 -3.48 -15.68
C ALA A 272 16.99 -3.13 -17.07
N GLU A 273 16.80 -1.85 -17.37
CA GLU A 273 16.34 -1.37 -18.68
C GLU A 273 17.50 -0.82 -19.51
N ARG A 274 17.42 -1.06 -20.83
CA ARG A 274 18.42 -0.67 -21.83
C ARG A 274 18.21 0.77 -22.30
N GLU A 275 19.33 1.37 -22.65
CA GLU A 275 19.48 2.79 -22.93
C GLU A 275 19.32 3.09 -24.43
N SER A 276 18.83 4.29 -24.73
CA SER A 276 18.86 4.87 -26.08
C SER A 276 19.83 6.06 -26.09
N GLU A 277 20.64 6.16 -27.14
CA GLU A 277 21.60 7.25 -27.36
C GLU A 277 20.99 8.46 -28.07
N GLN A 278 21.53 9.64 -27.77
CA GLN A 278 20.81 10.92 -27.89
C GLN A 278 21.77 12.17 -27.83
N SER A 279 21.32 13.36 -28.29
CA SER A 279 22.09 14.51 -28.84
C SER A 279 22.20 15.88 -28.07
N ARG A 280 21.34 16.27 -27.10
CA ARG A 280 21.31 17.57 -26.35
C ARG A 280 20.99 17.45 -24.85
N TYR A 281 21.58 18.24 -23.94
CA TYR A 281 21.31 18.11 -22.49
C TYR A 281 19.97 18.71 -22.04
N MET A 282 19.14 17.91 -21.35
CA MET A 282 17.85 18.29 -20.78
C MET A 282 17.59 17.60 -19.44
N LEU A 283 16.73 18.19 -18.59
CA LEU A 283 16.25 17.54 -17.38
C LEU A 283 15.46 16.29 -17.80
N ASN A 284 15.73 15.15 -17.17
CA ASN A 284 15.02 13.92 -17.43
C ASN A 284 13.65 13.95 -16.74
N THR A 285 12.71 14.72 -17.29
CA THR A 285 11.36 14.92 -16.75
C THR A 285 10.49 13.66 -16.83
N ASP A 286 10.83 12.73 -17.71
CA ASP A 286 10.22 11.39 -17.75
C ASP A 286 10.51 10.59 -16.47
N ARG A 287 11.71 10.72 -15.91
CA ARG A 287 12.13 9.99 -14.70
C ARG A 287 11.97 10.81 -13.43
N TYR A 288 12.33 12.09 -13.46
CA TYR A 288 12.48 12.90 -12.26
C TYR A 288 11.43 14.01 -12.20
N LEU A 289 10.62 13.98 -11.13
CA LEU A 289 9.57 14.96 -10.91
C LEU A 289 9.89 15.85 -9.69
N PRO A 290 9.65 17.16 -9.76
CA PRO A 290 9.97 18.07 -8.66
C PRO A 290 9.07 17.86 -7.44
N LEU A 291 9.67 17.97 -6.25
CA LEU A 291 9.03 17.89 -4.94
C LEU A 291 9.73 18.83 -3.96
N ILE A 292 8.96 19.57 -3.15
CA ILE A 292 9.48 20.39 -2.05
C ILE A 292 8.81 19.89 -0.77
N LYS A 293 9.62 19.45 0.21
CA LYS A 293 9.15 18.93 1.49
C LYS A 293 9.88 19.66 2.61
N SER A 294 9.13 20.36 3.46
CA SER A 294 9.67 21.15 4.57
C SER A 294 10.79 22.10 4.15
N SER A 295 10.57 22.87 3.07
CA SER A 295 11.55 23.80 2.46
C SER A 295 12.81 23.16 1.86
N ILE A 296 12.89 21.83 1.80
CA ILE A 296 13.98 21.09 1.16
C ILE A 296 13.53 20.66 -0.24
N CYS A 297 14.37 20.90 -1.24
CA CYS A 297 14.11 20.56 -2.64
C CYS A 297 14.56 19.12 -2.94
N TYR A 298 13.68 18.38 -3.62
CA TYR A 298 13.90 17.02 -4.06
C TYR A 298 13.48 16.84 -5.51
N TYR A 299 14.08 15.85 -6.16
CA TYR A 299 13.50 15.20 -7.33
C TYR A 299 13.06 13.79 -6.95
N TYR A 300 11.79 13.50 -7.17
CA TYR A 300 11.22 12.18 -7.06
C TYR A 300 11.67 11.33 -8.25
N ASP A 301 12.42 10.27 -7.99
CA ASP A 301 12.86 9.32 -9.02
C ASP A 301 11.78 8.28 -9.29
N ARG A 302 11.01 8.43 -10.38
CA ARG A 302 9.98 7.45 -10.80
C ARG A 302 10.55 6.07 -11.08
N LYS A 303 11.85 5.92 -11.32
CA LYS A 303 12.45 4.60 -11.51
C LYS A 303 12.53 3.82 -10.20
N THR A 304 12.91 4.50 -9.12
CA THR A 304 13.27 3.88 -7.84
C THR A 304 12.34 4.25 -6.68
N ASN A 305 11.39 5.17 -6.89
CA ASN A 305 10.54 5.80 -5.88
C ASN A 305 11.31 6.47 -4.73
N ASN A 306 12.58 6.80 -4.95
CA ASN A 306 13.42 7.50 -3.99
C ASN A 306 13.41 9.01 -4.21
N LEU A 307 13.73 9.75 -3.16
CA LEU A 307 13.92 11.20 -3.21
C LEU A 307 15.41 11.54 -3.38
N VAL A 308 15.74 12.25 -4.45
CA VAL A 308 17.07 12.82 -4.66
C VAL A 308 17.08 14.24 -4.12
N LYS A 309 17.72 14.43 -2.95
CA LYS A 309 17.88 15.76 -2.34
C LYS A 309 18.82 16.63 -3.17
N VAL A 310 18.40 17.87 -3.44
CA VAL A 310 19.22 18.86 -4.15
C VAL A 310 19.21 20.22 -3.45
N GLY A 311 20.29 20.99 -3.64
CA GLY A 311 20.34 22.37 -3.13
C GLY A 311 19.41 23.29 -3.92
N LYS A 312 18.86 24.34 -3.27
CA LYS A 312 17.93 25.31 -3.91
C LYS A 312 18.47 25.91 -5.21
N ARG A 313 19.78 26.22 -5.26
CA ARG A 313 20.42 26.74 -6.48
C ARG A 313 20.40 25.73 -7.62
N LEU A 314 20.78 24.48 -7.34
CA LEU A 314 20.78 23.41 -8.34
C LEU A 314 19.36 23.10 -8.82
N PHE A 315 18.38 23.08 -7.90
CA PHE A 315 16.97 22.88 -8.25
C PHE A 315 16.48 23.91 -9.27
N ARG A 316 16.76 25.21 -9.05
CA ARG A 316 16.40 26.28 -10.00
C ARG A 316 17.09 26.10 -11.35
N LEU A 317 18.41 25.86 -11.35
CA LEU A 317 19.16 25.62 -12.59
C LEU A 317 18.59 24.43 -13.38
N LEU A 318 18.22 23.34 -12.71
CA LEU A 318 17.63 22.18 -13.36
C LEU A 318 16.22 22.47 -13.90
N SER A 319 15.41 23.27 -13.21
CA SER A 319 14.09 23.71 -13.69
C SER A 319 14.18 24.61 -14.93
N ASP A 320 15.23 25.43 -15.03
CA ASP A 320 15.43 26.38 -16.13
C ASP A 320 16.24 25.77 -17.31
N LEU A 321 16.66 24.51 -17.19
CA LEU A 321 17.58 23.86 -18.11
C LEU A 321 16.99 23.70 -19.53
N GLU A 322 15.69 23.39 -19.65
CA GLU A 322 15.03 23.24 -20.96
C GLU A 322 15.10 24.54 -21.78
N GLN A 323 14.95 25.69 -21.12
CA GLN A 323 15.00 27.01 -21.74
C GLN A 323 16.42 27.40 -22.17
N SER A 324 17.44 26.85 -21.53
CA SER A 324 18.85 27.26 -21.66
C SER A 324 19.57 26.67 -22.89
N SER A 325 18.94 25.75 -23.62
CA SER A 325 19.44 25.19 -24.89
C SER A 325 20.89 24.67 -24.91
N ILE A 326 21.28 23.99 -23.84
CA ILE A 326 22.63 23.46 -23.64
C ILE A 326 22.89 22.24 -24.54
N SER A 327 23.84 22.39 -25.46
CA SER A 327 24.14 21.39 -26.50
C SER A 327 25.44 20.63 -26.25
N SER A 328 26.32 21.16 -25.40
CA SER A 328 27.63 20.58 -25.12
C SER A 328 27.94 20.45 -23.63
N TYR A 329 28.85 19.54 -23.29
CA TYR A 329 29.29 19.33 -21.91
C TYR A 329 29.97 20.58 -21.34
N SER A 330 30.74 21.31 -22.14
CA SER A 330 31.41 22.54 -21.71
C SER A 330 30.42 23.65 -21.39
N GLU A 331 29.31 23.76 -22.13
CA GLU A 331 28.20 24.65 -21.80
C GLU A 331 27.50 24.22 -20.51
N LEU A 332 27.30 22.91 -20.31
CA LEU A 332 26.69 22.38 -19.09
C LEU A 332 27.53 22.70 -17.84
N ILE A 333 28.86 22.60 -17.94
CA ILE A 333 29.78 22.98 -16.87
C ILE A 333 29.76 24.49 -16.60
N LYS A 334 29.62 25.33 -17.63
CA LYS A 334 29.45 26.78 -17.43
C LYS A 334 28.14 27.10 -16.70
N TYR A 335 27.08 26.35 -17.01
CA TYR A 335 25.76 26.53 -16.43
C TYR A 335 25.67 26.02 -14.99
N ILE A 336 26.28 24.87 -14.71
CA ILE A 336 26.43 24.28 -13.37
C ILE A 336 27.94 24.23 -13.07
N PRO A 337 28.52 25.29 -12.46
CA PRO A 337 29.98 25.46 -12.32
C PRO A 337 30.56 24.58 -11.20
N ASN A 338 30.37 23.27 -11.34
CA ASN A 338 30.93 22.22 -10.49
C ASN A 338 30.96 20.90 -11.30
N GLU A 339 32.13 20.53 -11.80
CA GLU A 339 32.31 19.37 -12.67
C GLU A 339 31.97 18.04 -11.98
N THR A 340 32.38 17.86 -10.72
CA THR A 340 32.05 16.66 -9.94
C THR A 340 30.54 16.49 -9.81
N LEU A 341 29.82 17.59 -9.56
CA LEU A 341 28.37 17.59 -9.48
C LEU A 341 27.73 17.28 -10.84
N VAL A 342 28.22 17.87 -11.93
CA VAL A 342 27.74 17.58 -13.30
C VAL A 342 27.92 16.10 -13.64
N ASN A 343 29.04 15.50 -13.26
CA ASN A 343 29.25 14.07 -13.45
C ASN A 343 28.28 13.24 -12.60
N ASP A 344 28.05 13.58 -11.33
CA ASP A 344 27.09 12.86 -10.48
C ASP A 344 25.65 12.93 -11.02
N ILE A 345 25.19 14.11 -11.47
CA ILE A 345 23.84 14.26 -12.02
C ILE A 345 23.65 13.55 -13.37
N LEU A 346 24.70 13.47 -14.21
CA LEU A 346 24.69 12.68 -15.44
C LEU A 346 24.70 11.18 -15.16
N THR A 347 25.54 10.72 -14.22
CA THR A 347 25.56 9.31 -13.78
C THR A 347 24.21 8.89 -13.19
N LYS A 348 23.57 9.76 -12.40
CA LYS A 348 22.22 9.54 -11.88
C LYS A 348 21.13 9.72 -12.93
N LYS A 349 21.47 10.25 -14.12
CA LYS A 349 20.56 10.58 -15.22
C LYS A 349 19.49 11.60 -14.84
N LEU A 350 19.79 12.47 -13.88
CA LEU A 350 18.95 13.62 -13.55
C LEU A 350 18.90 14.56 -14.76
N ILE A 351 20.04 14.75 -15.42
CA ILE A 351 20.14 15.29 -16.76
C ILE A 351 20.40 14.13 -17.72
N ILE A 352 19.74 14.14 -18.86
CA ILE A 352 20.01 13.25 -19.99
C ILE A 352 20.43 14.08 -21.19
N ARG A 353 21.08 13.42 -22.15
CA ARG A 353 21.28 13.97 -23.49
C ARG A 353 20.14 13.40 -24.35
N ILE A 354 19.40 14.19 -25.16
CA ILE A 354 18.26 13.88 -26.06
C ILE A 354 18.59 13.99 -27.54
#